data_AF-A0A1V5IBB6-F1
#
_entry.id   AF-A0A1V5IBB6-F1
#
_cell.length_a   1.000
_cell.length_b   1.000
_cell.length_c   1.000
_cell.angle_alpha   90.00
_cell.angle_beta   90.00
_cell.angle_gamma   90.00
#
_symmetry.space_group_name_H-M   'P 1'
#
loop_
_entity.id
_entity.type
_entity.pdbx_description
1 polymer ?
#
loop_
_entity_poly.entity_id
_entity_poly.type
_entity_poly.pdbx_seq_one_letter_code
_entity_poly.pdbx_strand_id
1 'polypeptide(L)'
;MAKQVLKNLGLYYGPLALASQVNQVALEATAPEVDVSTFDTTGYAETLAGLLKASLRFDGFWDAAEPDASAFAQISKADWPATVVKPAGTVPAVADVAYFLLASEFSYTLGGQVGAAARLSLALTGAGALLRGTVADYQAAAAANGSGAGSNLGAVTAAQRLYYAVHVVGASGTTPTLDLVIESDDADTFASATTRVTVAQFNDVGTAYGSVAGPMTDTWWRVTRTLGGTSPEFTYLVALAIR
;
A
#
# COMPACT_ATOMS: atom_id res chain seq x y z
N MET A 1 -22.77 5.72 15.25
CA MET A 1 -21.36 5.75 14.81
C MET A 1 -20.53 4.97 15.80
N ALA A 2 -19.96 3.83 15.41
CA ALA A 2 -19.11 3.04 16.32
C ALA A 2 -17.72 3.69 16.38
N LYS A 3 -17.36 4.23 17.55
CA LYS A 3 -15.99 4.69 17.82
C LYS A 3 -15.09 3.46 17.90
N GLN A 4 -13.92 3.50 17.27
CA GLN A 4 -12.99 2.36 17.24
C GLN A 4 -11.61 2.80 17.71
N VAL A 5 -11.01 1.98 18.56
CA VAL A 5 -9.62 2.15 19.00
C VAL A 5 -8.71 1.57 17.93
N LEU A 6 -7.70 2.34 17.50
CA LEU A 6 -6.72 1.88 16.52
C LEU A 6 -5.71 0.95 17.20
N LYS A 7 -5.74 -0.34 16.86
CA LYS A 7 -4.78 -1.37 17.28
C LYS A 7 -4.55 -2.32 16.10
N ASN A 8 -3.40 -3.00 16.09
CA ASN A 8 -3.04 -4.03 15.11
C ASN A 8 -3.16 -3.56 13.65
N LEU A 9 -2.74 -2.33 13.33
CA LEU A 9 -2.74 -1.85 11.94
C LEU A 9 -1.68 -2.58 11.12
N GLY A 10 -2.00 -2.90 9.87
CA GLY A 10 -1.01 -3.38 8.90
C GLY A 10 -0.29 -2.17 8.31
N LEU A 11 0.93 -1.91 8.72
CA LEU A 11 1.72 -0.75 8.27
C LEU A 11 2.87 -1.25 7.41
N TYR A 12 2.90 -0.85 6.14
CA TYR A 12 3.89 -1.30 5.16
C TYR A 12 4.54 -0.13 4.44
N TYR A 13 5.85 -0.22 4.21
CA TYR A 13 6.60 0.71 3.36
C TYR A 13 7.61 -0.08 2.51
N GLY A 14 7.35 -0.18 1.20
CA GLY A 14 8.13 -1.06 0.32
C GLY A 14 8.18 -2.51 0.85
N PRO A 15 9.36 -3.13 1.04
CA PRO A 15 9.48 -4.47 1.61
C PRO A 15 9.39 -4.50 3.16
N LEU A 16 9.13 -3.38 3.83
CA LEU A 16 9.16 -3.30 5.30
C LEU A 16 7.76 -3.47 5.90
N ALA A 17 7.65 -4.32 6.91
CA ALA A 17 6.51 -4.40 7.82
C ALA A 17 6.83 -3.62 9.10
N LEU A 18 6.11 -2.52 9.34
CA LEU A 18 6.44 -1.54 10.39
C LEU A 18 5.59 -1.68 11.66
N ALA A 19 4.58 -2.55 11.66
CA ALA A 19 3.58 -2.62 12.71
C ALA A 19 4.15 -2.95 14.11
N SER A 20 5.29 -3.64 14.19
CA SER A 20 5.98 -3.94 15.46
C SER A 20 6.81 -2.78 16.01
N GLN A 21 7.28 -1.88 15.15
CA GLN A 21 8.21 -0.80 15.49
C GLN A 21 7.52 0.56 15.63
N VAL A 22 6.37 0.73 14.97
CA VAL A 22 5.61 1.98 14.90
C VAL A 22 4.46 1.95 15.91
N ASN A 23 4.33 3.03 16.69
CA ASN A 23 3.24 3.20 17.64
C ASN A 23 2.27 4.33 17.28
N GLN A 24 2.60 5.11 16.25
CA GLN A 24 1.76 6.18 15.75
C GLN A 24 1.84 6.26 14.22
N VAL A 25 0.67 6.43 13.60
CA VAL A 25 0.53 6.63 12.16
C VAL A 25 -0.42 7.79 11.89
N ALA A 26 -0.08 8.64 10.92
CA ALA A 26 -0.94 9.71 10.45
C ALA A 26 -1.02 9.67 8.92
N LEU A 27 -2.24 9.51 8.38
CA LEU A 27 -2.54 9.62 6.95
C LEU A 27 -3.39 10.87 6.75
N GLU A 28 -2.90 11.80 5.95
CA GLU A 28 -3.53 13.09 5.71
C GLU A 28 -3.65 13.34 4.21
N ALA A 29 -4.78 13.92 3.80
CA ALA A 29 -5.00 14.41 2.43
C ALA A 29 -5.53 15.84 2.53
N THR A 30 -4.79 16.79 1.99
CA THR A 30 -5.08 18.23 2.09
C THR A 30 -4.99 18.89 0.73
N ALA A 31 -5.74 19.96 0.51
CA ALA A 31 -5.60 20.83 -0.65
C ALA A 31 -5.48 22.27 -0.13
N PRO A 32 -4.56 23.09 -0.66
CA PRO A 32 -4.53 24.51 -0.31
C PRO A 32 -5.78 25.21 -0.85
N GLU A 33 -6.29 26.17 -0.09
CA GLU A 33 -7.37 27.04 -0.54
C GLU A 33 -6.80 28.14 -1.45
N VAL A 34 -7.36 28.28 -2.65
CA VAL A 34 -6.96 29.30 -3.63
C VAL A 34 -8.05 30.35 -3.69
N ASP A 35 -7.74 31.55 -3.22
CA ASP A 35 -8.65 32.69 -3.29
C ASP A 35 -8.80 33.17 -4.74
N VAL A 36 -10.04 33.26 -5.20
CA VAL A 36 -10.43 33.75 -6.53
C VAL A 36 -11.37 34.95 -6.46
N SER A 37 -11.45 35.59 -5.30
CA SER A 37 -12.25 36.80 -5.10
C SER A 37 -11.89 37.87 -6.12
N THR A 38 -12.90 38.37 -6.81
CA THR A 38 -12.75 39.42 -7.83
C THR A 38 -13.15 40.78 -7.26
N PHE A 39 -12.89 41.87 -7.99
CA PHE A 39 -13.37 43.20 -7.61
C PHE A 39 -14.91 43.33 -7.63
N ASP A 40 -15.62 42.38 -8.24
CA ASP A 40 -17.09 42.31 -8.23
C ASP A 40 -17.63 41.34 -7.16
N THR A 41 -16.74 40.64 -6.45
CA THR A 41 -17.12 39.74 -5.35
C THR A 41 -17.61 40.57 -4.16
N THR A 42 -18.86 40.34 -3.74
CA THR A 42 -19.51 41.14 -2.69
C THR A 42 -19.77 40.31 -1.42
N GLY A 43 -19.19 40.76 -0.31
CA GLY A 43 -19.50 40.31 1.05
C GLY A 43 -18.75 39.07 1.55
N TYR A 44 -18.40 38.12 0.69
CA TYR A 44 -17.69 36.89 1.07
C TYR A 44 -16.59 36.56 0.07
N ALA A 45 -15.45 36.05 0.55
CA ALA A 45 -14.40 35.57 -0.34
C ALA A 45 -14.85 34.31 -1.08
N GLU A 46 -14.46 34.20 -2.36
CA GLU A 46 -14.72 33.03 -3.19
C GLU A 46 -13.42 32.23 -3.32
N THR A 47 -13.47 30.92 -3.03
CA THR A 47 -12.26 30.09 -3.01
C THR A 47 -12.42 28.77 -3.77
N LEU A 48 -11.33 28.30 -4.37
CA LEU A 48 -11.21 27.03 -5.07
C LEU A 48 -10.26 26.10 -4.31
N ALA A 49 -10.50 24.80 -4.38
CA ALA A 49 -9.54 23.81 -3.88
C ALA A 49 -8.36 23.68 -4.85
N GLY A 50 -7.16 23.89 -4.35
CA GLY A 50 -5.91 23.64 -5.08
C GLY A 50 -5.59 22.15 -5.21
N LEU A 51 -4.34 21.85 -5.58
CA LEU A 51 -3.91 20.47 -5.80
C LEU A 51 -3.90 19.67 -4.49
N LEU A 52 -4.51 18.48 -4.54
CA LEU A 52 -4.50 17.55 -3.42
C LEU A 52 -3.10 16.99 -3.18
N LYS A 53 -2.66 17.09 -1.94
CA LYS A 53 -1.43 16.52 -1.41
C LYS A 53 -1.81 15.45 -0.39
N ALA A 54 -1.21 14.28 -0.51
CA ALA A 54 -1.30 13.24 0.50
C ALA A 54 0.03 13.11 1.26
N SER A 55 -0.03 12.93 2.56
CA SER A 55 1.13 12.63 3.40
C SER A 55 0.83 11.48 4.35
N LEU A 56 1.82 10.63 4.56
CA LEU A 56 1.78 9.53 5.50
C LEU A 56 2.99 9.62 6.42
N ARG A 57 2.77 9.48 7.72
CA ARG A 57 3.82 9.54 8.73
C ARG A 57 3.79 8.31 9.60
N PHE A 58 4.96 7.74 9.84
CA PHE A 58 5.19 6.65 10.77
C PHE A 58 6.13 7.14 11.88
N ASP A 59 5.67 7.07 13.13
CA ASP A 59 6.50 7.37 14.30
C ASP A 59 6.63 6.12 15.17
N GLY A 60 7.87 5.80 15.54
CA GLY A 60 8.18 4.56 16.22
C GLY A 60 9.51 4.57 16.94
N PHE A 61 10.01 3.37 17.20
CA PHE A 61 11.29 3.13 17.83
C PHE A 61 12.34 2.79 16.78
N TRP A 62 13.55 3.26 17.01
CA TRP A 62 14.69 2.97 16.13
C TRP A 62 15.24 1.57 16.41
N ASP A 63 15.60 0.87 15.34
CA ASP A 63 16.29 -0.41 15.36
C ASP A 63 17.39 -0.36 14.29
N ALA A 64 18.62 -0.74 14.65
CA ALA A 64 19.80 -0.64 13.79
C ALA A 64 19.73 -1.52 12.54
N ALA A 65 18.97 -2.63 12.58
CA ALA A 65 18.83 -3.53 11.45
C ALA A 65 17.73 -3.03 10.51
N GLU A 66 16.47 -3.20 10.93
CA GLU A 66 15.29 -2.82 10.16
C GLU A 66 14.25 -2.19 11.09
N PRO A 67 13.61 -1.07 10.71
CA PRO A 67 13.50 -0.53 9.34
C PRO A 67 14.58 0.48 8.92
N ASP A 68 15.57 0.76 9.76
CA ASP A 68 16.45 1.92 9.62
C ASP A 68 17.28 1.93 8.33
N ALA A 69 18.05 0.87 8.09
CA ALA A 69 18.99 0.80 6.98
C ALA A 69 18.26 0.93 5.63
N SER A 70 17.13 0.23 5.50
CA SER A 70 16.32 0.21 4.29
C SER A 70 15.56 1.53 4.07
N ALA A 71 14.99 2.13 5.12
CA ALA A 71 14.30 3.42 5.01
C ALA A 71 15.28 4.57 4.66
N PHE A 72 16.43 4.62 5.33
CA PHE A 72 17.44 5.65 5.06
C PHE A 72 17.92 5.63 3.59
N ALA A 73 18.00 4.46 2.97
CA ALA A 73 18.36 4.31 1.56
C ALA A 73 17.30 4.82 0.57
N GLN A 74 16.08 5.11 1.04
CA GLN A 74 14.95 5.63 0.25
C GLN A 74 14.76 7.14 0.35
N ILE A 75 15.56 7.83 1.16
CA ILE A 75 15.52 9.30 1.22
C ILE A 75 15.68 9.87 -0.18
N SER A 76 14.75 10.76 -0.57
CA SER A 76 14.66 11.39 -1.89
C SER A 76 14.31 10.47 -3.08
N LYS A 77 13.98 9.19 -2.84
CA LYS A 77 13.43 8.29 -3.87
C LYS A 77 11.91 8.22 -3.76
N ALA A 78 11.25 7.91 -4.87
CA ALA A 78 9.79 7.78 -4.96
C ALA A 78 9.40 6.39 -5.50
N ASP A 79 10.13 5.35 -5.08
CA ASP A 79 10.04 4.03 -5.69
C ASP A 79 9.16 3.06 -4.90
N TRP A 80 8.95 3.34 -3.61
CA TRP A 80 8.26 2.43 -2.70
C TRP A 80 6.83 2.89 -2.40
N PRO A 81 5.83 2.01 -2.59
CA PRO A 81 4.50 2.28 -2.07
C PRO A 81 4.51 2.24 -0.54
N ALA A 82 3.68 3.07 0.07
CA ALA A 82 3.35 2.99 1.48
C ALA A 82 1.87 2.66 1.65
N THR A 83 1.58 1.67 2.49
CA THR A 83 0.24 1.12 2.67
C THR A 83 -0.14 1.05 4.14
N VAL A 84 -1.31 1.58 4.47
CA VAL A 84 -1.97 1.45 5.77
C VAL A 84 -3.20 0.59 5.59
N VAL A 85 -3.16 -0.61 6.14
CA VAL A 85 -4.30 -1.51 6.24
C VAL A 85 -4.92 -1.33 7.61
N LYS A 86 -6.24 -1.13 7.63
CA LYS A 86 -7.01 -1.18 8.86
C LYS A 86 -7.71 -2.54 8.93
N PRO A 87 -7.09 -3.56 9.55
CA PRO A 87 -7.72 -4.86 9.59
C PRO A 87 -8.95 -4.85 10.49
N ALA A 88 -9.91 -5.70 10.17
CA ALA A 88 -11.02 -5.99 11.08
C ALA A 88 -10.58 -6.85 12.29
N GLY A 89 -9.39 -7.46 12.26
CA GLY A 89 -8.83 -8.37 13.27
C GLY A 89 -7.35 -8.14 13.60
N THR A 90 -6.66 -9.18 14.08
CA THR A 90 -5.23 -9.12 14.49
C THR A 90 -4.25 -9.10 13.31
N VAL A 91 -4.67 -9.64 12.17
CA VAL A 91 -3.86 -9.84 10.97
C VAL A 91 -4.66 -9.32 9.78
N PRO A 92 -4.02 -8.72 8.75
CA PRO A 92 -4.70 -8.37 7.51
C PRO A 92 -5.43 -9.56 6.89
N ALA A 93 -6.66 -9.31 6.45
CA ALA A 93 -7.49 -10.26 5.72
C ALA A 93 -7.83 -9.69 4.33
N VAL A 94 -8.15 -10.58 3.39
CA VAL A 94 -8.68 -10.18 2.09
C VAL A 94 -9.95 -9.34 2.29
N ALA A 95 -10.12 -8.33 1.45
CA ALA A 95 -11.17 -7.31 1.51
C ALA A 95 -11.06 -6.29 2.66
N ASP A 96 -10.05 -6.36 3.53
CA ASP A 96 -9.78 -5.29 4.49
C ASP A 96 -9.48 -3.97 3.76
N VAL A 97 -9.89 -2.85 4.36
CA VAL A 97 -9.67 -1.53 3.75
C VAL A 97 -8.19 -1.17 3.81
N ALA A 98 -7.62 -0.87 2.66
CA ALA A 98 -6.24 -0.45 2.48
C ALA A 98 -6.19 0.98 1.91
N TYR A 99 -5.37 1.82 2.51
CA TYR A 99 -5.00 3.12 1.96
C TYR A 99 -3.56 3.05 1.50
N PHE A 100 -3.29 3.36 0.25
CA PHE A 100 -1.94 3.29 -0.29
C PHE A 100 -1.63 4.41 -1.26
N LEU A 101 -0.35 4.75 -1.37
CA LEU A 101 0.18 5.76 -2.26
C LEU A 101 1.63 5.43 -2.60
N LEU A 102 2.09 5.88 -3.77
CA LEU A 102 3.52 5.89 -4.05
C LEU A 102 4.16 6.98 -3.18
N ALA A 103 5.06 6.57 -2.30
CA ALA A 103 5.63 7.45 -1.27
C ALA A 103 7.04 7.87 -1.66
N SER A 104 7.35 9.14 -1.39
CA SER A 104 8.73 9.63 -1.34
C SER A 104 9.05 10.05 0.09
N GLU A 105 10.21 9.60 0.57
CA GLU A 105 10.68 9.90 1.91
C GLU A 105 11.36 11.27 1.92
N PHE A 106 10.74 12.23 2.60
CA PHE A 106 11.17 13.62 2.64
C PHE A 106 11.87 14.00 3.95
N SER A 107 11.61 13.28 5.03
CA SER A 107 12.31 13.50 6.29
C SER A 107 12.48 12.22 7.09
N TYR A 108 13.71 11.99 7.50
CA TYR A 108 14.15 10.97 8.43
C TYR A 108 14.69 11.67 9.68
N THR A 109 14.22 11.29 10.87
CA THR A 109 14.80 11.79 12.12
C THR A 109 15.09 10.66 13.10
N LEU A 110 16.33 10.61 13.57
CA LEU A 110 16.77 9.77 14.68
C LEU A 110 17.07 10.65 15.89
N GLY A 111 16.49 10.35 17.04
CA GLY A 111 16.74 11.14 18.25
C GLY A 111 16.21 10.51 19.53
N GLY A 112 16.65 11.05 20.66
CA GLY A 112 16.24 10.61 21.99
C GLY A 112 16.94 11.40 23.08
N GLN A 113 16.44 11.28 24.32
CA GLN A 113 17.13 11.76 25.52
C GLN A 113 17.93 10.62 26.15
N VAL A 114 19.01 10.94 26.88
CA VAL A 114 19.76 9.94 27.65
C VAL A 114 18.81 9.22 28.61
N GLY A 115 18.74 7.89 28.51
CA GLY A 115 17.84 7.05 29.31
C GLY A 115 16.47 6.77 28.70
N ALA A 116 16.15 7.35 27.53
CA ALA A 116 14.93 7.06 26.77
C ALA A 116 15.21 6.15 25.56
N ALA A 117 14.18 5.46 25.08
CA ALA A 117 14.27 4.70 23.82
C ALA A 117 14.50 5.66 22.63
N ALA A 118 15.41 5.29 21.72
CA ALA A 118 15.64 6.03 20.48
C ALA A 118 14.39 5.99 19.60
N ARG A 119 14.01 7.15 19.07
CA ARG A 119 12.83 7.32 18.21
C ARG A 119 13.24 7.45 16.77
N LEU A 120 12.43 6.85 15.91
CA LEU A 120 12.48 6.98 14.46
C LEU A 120 11.18 7.64 13.98
N SER A 121 11.30 8.63 13.10
CA SER A 121 10.16 9.23 12.40
C SER A 121 10.42 9.24 10.90
N LEU A 122 9.46 8.73 10.14
CA LEU A 122 9.47 8.69 8.69
C LEU A 122 8.29 9.52 8.19
N ALA A 123 8.57 10.61 7.46
CA ALA A 123 7.54 11.40 6.80
C ALA A 123 7.60 11.17 5.29
N LEU A 124 6.51 10.59 4.80
CA LEU A 124 6.31 10.23 3.42
C LEU A 124 5.32 11.21 2.80
N THR A 125 5.64 11.77 1.64
CA THR A 125 4.66 12.52 0.85
C THR A 125 4.33 11.73 -0.41
N GLY A 126 3.06 11.76 -0.79
CA GLY A 126 2.59 11.13 -2.01
C GLY A 126 3.23 11.74 -3.24
N ALA A 127 3.94 10.90 -3.99
CA ALA A 127 4.39 11.16 -5.35
C ALA A 127 3.26 10.90 -6.38
N GLY A 128 2.03 10.65 -5.91
CA GLY A 128 0.87 10.36 -6.72
C GLY A 128 -0.43 10.43 -5.92
N ALA A 129 -1.52 9.94 -6.52
CA ALA A 129 -2.83 9.95 -5.88
C ALA A 129 -2.87 9.06 -4.63
N LEU A 130 -3.56 9.52 -3.58
CA LEU A 130 -3.95 8.65 -2.46
C LEU A 130 -5.04 7.70 -2.93
N LEU A 131 -4.80 6.40 -2.78
CA LEU A 131 -5.72 5.36 -3.21
C LEU A 131 -6.38 4.75 -1.97
N ARG A 132 -7.70 4.66 -2.01
CA ARG A 132 -8.48 3.86 -1.06
C ARG A 132 -8.95 2.63 -1.79
N GLY A 133 -8.50 1.47 -1.34
CA GLY A 133 -8.80 0.18 -1.94
C GLY A 133 -8.97 -0.89 -0.88
N THR A 134 -8.70 -2.12 -1.28
CA THR A 134 -8.81 -3.31 -0.45
C THR A 134 -7.57 -4.17 -0.54
N VAL A 135 -7.30 -4.96 0.50
CA VAL A 135 -6.32 -6.05 0.44
C VAL A 135 -6.88 -7.13 -0.46
N ALA A 136 -6.15 -7.48 -1.51
CA ALA A 136 -6.54 -8.49 -2.49
C ALA A 136 -5.99 -9.88 -2.15
N ASP A 137 -4.79 -9.94 -1.59
CA ASP A 137 -4.22 -11.18 -1.04
C ASP A 137 -3.23 -10.83 0.07
N TYR A 138 -3.17 -11.69 1.08
CA TYR A 138 -2.21 -11.62 2.18
C TYR A 138 -1.83 -13.02 2.59
N GLN A 139 -0.53 -13.27 2.71
CA GLN A 139 0.00 -14.55 3.17
C GLN A 139 1.07 -14.29 4.23
N ALA A 140 0.84 -14.83 5.43
CA ALA A 140 1.85 -14.82 6.48
C ALA A 140 3.01 -15.80 6.16
N ALA A 141 2.70 -16.92 5.50
CA ALA A 141 3.65 -17.95 5.08
C ALA A 141 3.10 -18.71 3.86
N ALA A 142 3.31 -18.17 2.66
CA ALA A 142 2.94 -18.83 1.42
C ALA A 142 3.98 -19.89 1.05
N ALA A 143 3.66 -21.17 1.26
CA ALA A 143 4.53 -22.31 0.96
C ALA A 143 4.06 -23.17 -0.24
N ALA A 144 2.97 -22.76 -0.91
CA ALA A 144 2.46 -23.45 -2.09
C ALA A 144 1.76 -22.48 -3.06
N ASN A 145 1.69 -22.90 -4.33
CA ASN A 145 0.91 -22.23 -5.37
C ASN A 145 -0.55 -22.08 -4.95
N GLY A 146 -1.21 -21.04 -5.42
CA GLY A 146 -2.61 -20.82 -5.11
C GLY A 146 -3.18 -19.56 -5.70
N SER A 147 -4.46 -19.36 -5.43
CA SER A 147 -5.20 -18.15 -5.78
C SER A 147 -5.75 -17.54 -4.50
N GLY A 148 -5.68 -16.21 -4.40
CA GLY A 148 -6.38 -15.45 -3.38
C GLY A 148 -7.88 -15.51 -3.59
N ALA A 149 -8.63 -15.06 -2.57
CA ALA A 149 -10.08 -14.96 -2.67
C ALA A 149 -10.47 -13.80 -3.62
N GLY A 150 -11.47 -14.05 -4.45
CA GLY A 150 -12.07 -13.03 -5.29
C GLY A 150 -12.72 -11.92 -4.49
N SER A 151 -12.56 -10.68 -4.94
CA SER A 151 -13.25 -9.52 -4.36
C SER A 151 -13.88 -8.65 -5.45
N ASN A 152 -15.10 -8.16 -5.18
CA ASN A 152 -15.80 -7.27 -6.09
C ASN A 152 -15.37 -5.82 -5.83
N LEU A 153 -14.45 -5.32 -6.66
CA LEU A 153 -14.05 -3.90 -6.67
C LEU A 153 -14.84 -3.09 -7.71
N GLY A 154 -15.57 -3.77 -8.59
CA GLY A 154 -16.27 -3.16 -9.72
C GLY A 154 -15.44 -3.10 -10.99
N ALA A 155 -16.08 -2.64 -12.06
CA ALA A 155 -15.49 -2.46 -13.38
C ALA A 155 -14.59 -1.22 -13.44
N VAL A 156 -13.59 -1.24 -14.31
CA VAL A 156 -12.69 -0.09 -14.55
C VAL A 156 -13.16 0.63 -15.80
N THR A 157 -13.68 1.85 -15.67
CA THR A 157 -14.09 2.65 -16.84
C THR A 157 -12.89 3.17 -17.63
N ALA A 158 -13.12 3.69 -18.84
CA ALA A 158 -12.06 4.25 -19.69
C ALA A 158 -11.33 5.46 -19.07
N ALA A 159 -11.95 6.15 -18.11
CA ALA A 159 -11.34 7.27 -17.39
C ALA A 159 -10.58 6.82 -16.13
N GLN A 160 -10.68 5.55 -15.76
CA GLN A 160 -10.14 5.00 -14.53
C GLN A 160 -8.97 4.06 -14.79
N ARG A 161 -8.23 3.78 -13.72
CA ARG A 161 -7.12 2.85 -13.72
C ARG A 161 -7.24 1.93 -12.51
N LEU A 162 -6.87 0.67 -12.70
CA LEU A 162 -6.59 -0.24 -11.59
C LEU A 162 -5.17 0.02 -11.11
N TYR A 163 -5.00 0.29 -9.82
CA TYR A 163 -3.71 0.42 -9.17
C TYR A 163 -3.44 -0.77 -8.27
N TYR A 164 -2.17 -1.16 -8.17
CA TYR A 164 -1.72 -2.22 -7.29
C TYR A 164 -0.48 -1.80 -6.49
N ALA A 165 -0.38 -2.29 -5.26
CA ALA A 165 0.80 -2.21 -4.41
C ALA A 165 1.09 -3.60 -3.83
N VAL A 166 2.33 -4.07 -3.99
CA VAL A 166 2.82 -5.35 -3.49
C VAL A 166 3.93 -5.10 -2.49
N HIS A 167 3.83 -5.73 -1.32
CA HIS A 167 4.84 -5.71 -0.27
C HIS A 167 5.25 -7.15 0.03
N VAL A 168 6.47 -7.55 -0.37
CA VAL A 168 7.07 -8.84 0.01
C VAL A 168 8.04 -8.57 1.14
N VAL A 169 7.67 -9.03 2.34
CA VAL A 169 8.37 -8.70 3.59
C VAL A 169 9.20 -9.87 4.14
N GLY A 170 9.04 -11.06 3.56
CA GLY A 170 9.84 -12.23 3.88
C GLY A 170 9.94 -13.16 2.68
N ALA A 171 11.13 -13.74 2.49
CA ALA A 171 11.43 -14.75 1.49
C ALA A 171 12.40 -15.77 2.09
N SER A 172 12.15 -17.06 1.88
CA SER A 172 13.05 -18.13 2.32
C SER A 172 12.96 -19.35 1.40
N GLY A 173 13.92 -20.27 1.52
CA GLY A 173 14.07 -21.43 0.65
C GLY A 173 15.35 -21.35 -0.19
N THR A 174 15.58 -22.35 -1.03
CA THR A 174 16.71 -22.34 -1.98
C THR A 174 16.22 -21.83 -3.33
N THR A 175 16.82 -20.73 -3.80
CA THR A 175 16.43 -20.01 -5.02
C THR A 175 14.91 -19.79 -5.11
N PRO A 176 14.27 -19.21 -4.08
CA PRO A 176 12.83 -19.06 -4.06
C PRO A 176 12.41 -18.02 -5.09
N THR A 177 11.34 -18.29 -5.83
CA THR A 177 10.73 -17.32 -6.75
C THR A 177 9.26 -17.13 -6.40
N LEU A 178 8.77 -15.89 -6.49
CA LEU A 178 7.36 -15.55 -6.34
C LEU A 178 6.89 -14.78 -7.57
N ASP A 179 5.99 -15.40 -8.32
CA ASP A 179 5.28 -14.80 -9.44
C ASP A 179 3.85 -14.47 -9.02
N LEU A 180 3.46 -13.21 -9.16
CA LEU A 180 2.12 -12.72 -8.85
C LEU A 180 1.42 -12.25 -10.12
N VAL A 181 0.19 -12.70 -10.31
CA VAL A 181 -0.67 -12.29 -11.42
C VAL A 181 -1.96 -11.73 -10.87
N ILE A 182 -2.34 -10.54 -11.34
CA ILE A 182 -3.64 -9.93 -11.02
C ILE A 182 -4.60 -10.31 -12.15
N GLU A 183 -5.68 -10.97 -11.78
CA GLU A 183 -6.71 -11.47 -12.68
C GLU A 183 -8.05 -10.79 -12.39
N SER A 184 -8.87 -10.66 -13.43
CA SER A 184 -10.25 -10.22 -13.32
C SER A 184 -11.22 -11.22 -13.95
N ASP A 185 -12.47 -11.21 -13.50
CA ASP A 185 -13.54 -12.05 -14.02
C ASP A 185 -14.91 -11.34 -13.84
N ASP A 186 -15.93 -11.79 -14.57
CA ASP A 186 -17.30 -11.30 -14.42
C ASP A 186 -18.03 -11.95 -13.22
N ALA A 187 -17.51 -13.05 -12.68
CA ALA A 187 -18.01 -13.78 -11.53
C ALA A 187 -16.94 -14.09 -10.46
N ASP A 188 -17.39 -14.33 -9.23
CA ASP A 188 -16.55 -14.68 -8.08
C ASP A 188 -15.89 -16.07 -8.19
N THR A 189 -16.36 -16.90 -9.11
CA THR A 189 -15.81 -18.24 -9.37
C THR A 189 -14.54 -18.23 -10.22
N PHE A 190 -14.27 -17.14 -10.95
CA PHE A 190 -13.12 -17.02 -11.85
C PHE A 190 -13.02 -18.15 -12.87
N ALA A 191 -14.16 -18.57 -13.44
CA ALA A 191 -14.22 -19.63 -14.43
C ALA A 191 -13.59 -19.23 -15.78
N SER A 192 -13.50 -17.92 -16.05
CA SER A 192 -12.98 -17.32 -17.28
C SER A 192 -12.01 -16.18 -16.97
N ALA A 193 -11.15 -16.40 -15.98
CA ALA A 193 -10.24 -15.37 -15.47
C ALA A 193 -9.36 -14.79 -16.59
N THR A 194 -9.32 -13.46 -16.68
CA THR A 194 -8.46 -12.73 -17.59
C THR A 194 -7.28 -12.16 -16.83
N THR A 195 -6.06 -12.51 -17.25
CA THR A 195 -4.83 -11.87 -16.74
C THR A 195 -4.78 -10.40 -17.11
N ARG A 196 -4.69 -9.51 -16.12
CA ARG A 196 -4.59 -8.06 -16.30
C ARG A 196 -3.19 -7.52 -16.03
N VAL A 197 -2.48 -8.10 -15.06
CA VAL A 197 -1.11 -7.72 -14.72
C VAL A 197 -0.31 -8.98 -14.41
N THR A 198 0.90 -9.06 -14.97
CA THR A 198 1.95 -9.95 -14.49
C THR A 198 2.98 -9.09 -13.77
N VAL A 199 3.07 -9.24 -12.45
CA VAL A 199 4.05 -8.51 -11.65
C VAL A 199 5.43 -9.11 -11.91
N ALA A 200 6.48 -8.28 -11.90
CA ALA A 200 7.84 -8.76 -12.00
C ALA A 200 8.14 -9.78 -10.88
N GLN A 201 8.81 -10.87 -11.24
CA GLN A 201 9.12 -11.95 -10.31
C GLN A 201 10.00 -11.46 -9.15
N PHE A 202 9.66 -11.89 -7.94
CA PHE A 202 10.48 -11.67 -6.76
C PHE A 202 11.36 -12.89 -6.48
N ASN A 203 12.64 -12.66 -6.21
CA ASN A 203 13.60 -13.69 -5.79
C ASN A 203 14.02 -13.55 -4.31
N ASP A 204 13.57 -12.47 -3.68
CA ASP A 204 13.84 -12.09 -2.29
C ASP A 204 12.73 -11.10 -1.84
N VAL A 205 12.86 -10.52 -0.65
CA VAL A 205 12.05 -9.38 -0.21
C VAL A 205 12.09 -8.24 -1.23
N GLY A 206 10.96 -7.55 -1.38
CA GLY A 206 10.82 -6.56 -2.44
C GLY A 206 9.46 -5.89 -2.46
N THR A 207 9.26 -5.02 -3.44
CA THR A 207 7.99 -4.33 -3.63
C THR A 207 7.73 -4.06 -5.11
N ALA A 208 6.45 -3.93 -5.45
CA ALA A 208 6.04 -3.47 -6.77
C ALA A 208 4.85 -2.52 -6.63
N TYR A 209 4.81 -1.51 -7.49
CA TYR A 209 3.69 -0.58 -7.61
C TYR A 209 3.44 -0.29 -9.09
N GLY A 210 2.18 -0.20 -9.48
CA GLY A 210 1.84 0.14 -10.86
C GLY A 210 0.36 0.36 -11.08
N SER A 211 -0.01 0.63 -12.32
CA SER A 211 -1.40 0.78 -12.73
C SER A 211 -1.66 0.29 -14.15
N VAL A 212 -2.89 -0.13 -14.41
CA VAL A 212 -3.39 -0.48 -15.74
C VAL A 212 -4.61 0.37 -16.07
N ALA A 213 -4.62 0.95 -17.27
CA ALA A 213 -5.75 1.74 -17.75
C ALA A 213 -6.94 0.85 -18.14
N GLY A 214 -8.15 1.34 -17.87
CA GLY A 214 -9.36 0.74 -18.44
C GLY A 214 -9.50 0.99 -19.95
N PRO A 215 -10.62 0.52 -20.56
CA PRO A 215 -11.77 -0.08 -19.90
C PRO A 215 -11.61 -1.60 -19.62
N MET A 216 -12.19 -2.06 -18.51
CA MET A 216 -12.32 -3.48 -18.15
C MET A 216 -13.72 -3.71 -17.58
N THR A 217 -14.48 -4.63 -18.18
CA THR A 217 -15.89 -4.90 -17.83
C THR A 217 -16.05 -5.80 -16.62
N ASP A 218 -15.04 -6.61 -16.35
CA ASP A 218 -14.97 -7.55 -15.23
C ASP A 218 -15.10 -6.79 -13.90
N THR A 219 -15.80 -7.39 -12.93
CA THR A 219 -16.09 -6.74 -11.65
C THR A 219 -15.36 -7.39 -10.48
N TRP A 220 -14.96 -8.65 -10.64
CA TRP A 220 -14.26 -9.43 -9.64
C TRP A 220 -12.77 -9.45 -9.93
N TRP A 221 -11.98 -9.31 -8.87
CA TRP A 221 -10.52 -9.27 -8.94
C TRP A 221 -9.90 -10.22 -7.93
N ARG A 222 -8.82 -10.90 -8.33
CA ARG A 222 -8.01 -11.73 -7.43
C ARG A 222 -6.54 -11.66 -7.80
N VAL A 223 -5.71 -12.15 -6.90
CA VAL A 223 -4.28 -12.36 -7.14
C VAL A 223 -4.00 -13.86 -7.16
N THR A 224 -3.27 -14.34 -8.15
CA THR A 224 -2.76 -15.71 -8.20
C THR A 224 -1.26 -15.71 -7.98
N ARG A 225 -0.76 -16.71 -7.25
CA ARG A 225 0.65 -16.86 -6.88
C ARG A 225 1.19 -18.16 -7.41
N THR A 226 2.39 -18.09 -7.97
CA THR A 226 3.20 -19.26 -8.30
C THR A 226 4.54 -19.13 -7.58
N LEU A 227 4.93 -20.20 -6.90
CA LEU A 227 6.17 -20.32 -6.17
C LEU A 227 7.11 -21.29 -6.90
N GLY A 228 8.38 -20.93 -6.99
CA GLY A 228 9.45 -21.78 -7.51
C GLY A 228 10.61 -21.91 -6.51
N GLY A 229 11.51 -22.86 -6.77
CA GLY A 229 12.65 -23.17 -5.89
C GLY A 229 12.42 -24.39 -5.01
N THR A 230 13.34 -24.61 -4.05
CA THR A 230 13.24 -25.71 -3.07
C THR A 230 12.76 -25.16 -1.73
N SER A 231 11.62 -25.68 -1.25
CA SER A 231 10.94 -25.22 -0.03
C SER A 231 10.75 -23.69 0.03
N PRO A 232 10.19 -23.06 -1.02
CA PRO A 232 9.97 -21.63 -1.03
C PRO A 232 8.90 -21.24 -0.01
N GLU A 233 9.16 -20.20 0.77
CA GLU A 233 8.16 -19.57 1.62
C GLU A 233 8.26 -18.05 1.51
N PHE A 234 7.13 -17.40 1.27
CA PHE A 234 7.04 -15.94 1.17
C PHE A 234 5.99 -15.36 2.10
N THR A 235 6.31 -14.22 2.71
CA THR A 235 5.37 -13.38 3.45
C THR A 235 5.10 -12.12 2.64
N TYR A 236 3.85 -11.87 2.27
CA TYR A 236 3.51 -10.72 1.43
C TYR A 236 2.08 -10.19 1.61
N LEU A 237 1.86 -8.97 1.15
CA LEU A 237 0.57 -8.31 1.04
C LEU A 237 0.41 -7.66 -0.33
N VAL A 238 -0.78 -7.81 -0.93
CA VAL A 238 -1.18 -7.12 -2.16
C VAL A 238 -2.43 -6.29 -1.91
N ALA A 239 -2.39 -5.01 -2.25
CA ALA A 239 -3.54 -4.10 -2.22
C ALA A 239 -3.93 -3.66 -3.63
N LEU A 240 -5.23 -3.56 -3.88
CA LEU A 240 -5.81 -3.11 -5.15
C LEU A 240 -6.77 -1.95 -4.93
N ALA A 241 -6.80 -1.00 -5.86
CA ALA A 241 -7.76 0.10 -5.89
C ALA A 241 -8.12 0.49 -7.33
N ILE A 242 -9.34 0.97 -7.53
CA ILE A 242 -9.77 1.59 -8.79
C ILE A 242 -9.91 3.09 -8.55
N ARG A 243 -9.29 3.90 -9.41
CA ARG A 243 -9.40 5.36 -9.35
C ARG A 243 -9.44 5.98 -10.74
#